data_AF-A0A943JPV0-F1
#
_entry.id   AF-A0A943JPV0-F1
#
_cell.length_a   1.000
_cell.length_b   1.000
_cell.length_c   1.000
_cell.angle_alpha   90.00
_cell.angle_beta   90.00
_cell.angle_gamma   90.00
#
_symmetry.space_group_name_H-M   'P 1'
#
loop_
_entity.id
_entity.type
_entity.pdbx_description
1 polymer ?
#
loop_
_entity_poly.entity_id
_entity_poly.type
_entity_poly.pdbx_seq_one_letter_code
_entity_poly.pdbx_strand_id
1 'polypeptide(L)'
;MKDVLADAIKSHYNNKDYTEVVRDALLCMATEIRKKSDLADDDGVDLINKAFSEKNPLIKINKLSTTTEKNKQAGIRDLSKGLIEYFRNPMSHSKQTYSKRIADAILVLLDDVILDEIMDSRSINSIEDWFLEISNDLFPNTERYATNLVTTIPENKRLDLSVLLYQNRDKLTKSKDKVINELLKNLKPEEFKEYCEVIEKDLFGKIDENQIISLLKFITEAIWTNFSELTKTKLEDLILENTKTLEIVDYEDFNEGYIHYENGTILVNCLHILNLFSNKMDIIDILFEKYIDCNEPTQIFITDNYINIMINDNVDIKESFVDYIIERLKYRNKPYWYDRIRKIIQNLTKDSKWYMRLHTAFNVDIEEMPFKIEADDLPF
;
A
#
# COMPACT_ATOMS: atom_id res chain seq x y z
N MET A 1 2.32 -38.61 -3.81
CA MET A 1 1.11 -38.06 -4.45
C MET A 1 0.74 -36.75 -3.83
N LYS A 2 0.95 -35.68 -4.59
CA LYS A 2 0.49 -34.33 -4.29
C LYS A 2 -1.02 -34.33 -4.04
N ASP A 3 -1.47 -33.56 -3.05
CA ASP A 3 -2.87 -33.54 -2.60
C ASP A 3 -3.83 -33.24 -3.75
N VAL A 4 -3.49 -32.29 -4.62
CA VAL A 4 -4.29 -31.90 -5.79
C VAL A 4 -4.54 -33.08 -6.74
N LEU A 5 -3.52 -33.89 -7.01
CA LEU A 5 -3.65 -35.06 -7.87
C LEU A 5 -4.41 -36.18 -7.16
N ALA A 6 -4.09 -36.42 -5.88
CA ALA A 6 -4.74 -37.45 -5.07
C ALA A 6 -6.25 -37.22 -4.99
N ASP A 7 -6.67 -35.97 -4.72
CA ASP A 7 -8.07 -35.59 -4.64
C ASP A 7 -8.79 -35.71 -5.99
N ALA A 8 -8.13 -35.30 -7.08
CA ALA A 8 -8.70 -35.38 -8.42
C ALA A 8 -9.06 -36.82 -8.83
N ILE A 9 -8.21 -37.81 -8.50
CA ILE A 9 -8.41 -39.20 -8.96
C ILE A 9 -9.16 -40.10 -7.97
N LYS A 10 -9.30 -39.66 -6.71
CA LYS A 10 -9.69 -40.50 -5.57
C LYS A 10 -10.93 -41.34 -5.83
N SER A 11 -11.97 -40.72 -6.37
CA SER A 11 -13.26 -41.36 -6.63
C SER A 11 -13.12 -42.51 -7.63
N HIS A 12 -12.57 -42.25 -8.81
CA HIS A 12 -12.43 -43.25 -9.87
C HIS A 12 -11.40 -44.33 -9.51
N TYR A 13 -10.34 -43.98 -8.78
CA TYR A 13 -9.35 -44.97 -8.32
C TYR A 13 -9.98 -45.98 -7.35
N ASN A 14 -10.78 -45.52 -6.39
CA ASN A 14 -11.49 -46.39 -5.45
C ASN A 14 -12.53 -47.28 -6.15
N ASN A 15 -13.18 -46.74 -7.17
CA ASN A 15 -14.14 -47.48 -8.00
C ASN A 15 -13.48 -48.41 -9.02
N LYS A 16 -12.15 -48.43 -9.09
CA LYS A 16 -11.35 -49.22 -10.06
C LYS A 16 -11.65 -48.86 -11.52
N ASP A 17 -12.10 -47.62 -11.77
CA ASP A 17 -12.26 -47.09 -13.11
C ASP A 17 -10.96 -46.42 -13.56
N TYR A 18 -10.01 -47.24 -13.96
CA TYR A 18 -8.66 -46.79 -14.30
C TYR A 18 -8.59 -45.96 -15.59
N THR A 19 -9.63 -45.99 -16.43
CA THR A 19 -9.67 -45.13 -17.62
C THR A 19 -10.01 -43.71 -17.20
N GLU A 20 -11.01 -43.54 -16.32
CA GLU A 20 -11.35 -42.23 -15.76
C GLU A 20 -10.25 -41.68 -14.86
N VAL A 21 -9.53 -42.54 -14.10
CA VAL A 21 -8.33 -42.12 -13.35
C VAL A 21 -7.31 -41.42 -14.26
N VAL A 22 -7.03 -41.98 -15.45
CA VAL A 22 -6.09 -41.36 -16.40
C VAL A 22 -6.66 -40.04 -16.92
N ARG A 23 -7.96 -39.98 -17.21
CA ARG A 23 -8.61 -38.73 -17.67
C ARG A 23 -8.53 -37.63 -16.62
N ASP A 24 -8.86 -37.93 -15.36
CA ASP A 24 -8.81 -36.98 -14.26
C ASP A 24 -7.39 -36.49 -13.98
N ALA A 25 -6.41 -37.40 -14.03
CA ALA A 25 -5.02 -37.04 -13.81
C ALA A 25 -4.49 -36.07 -14.90
N LEU A 26 -4.83 -36.32 -16.17
CA LEU A 26 -4.46 -35.43 -17.28
C LEU A 26 -5.23 -34.11 -17.24
N LEU A 27 -6.49 -34.12 -16.80
CA LEU A 27 -7.26 -32.91 -16.57
C LEU A 27 -6.68 -32.07 -15.43
N CYS A 28 -6.24 -32.70 -14.34
CA CYS A 28 -5.54 -32.07 -13.23
C CYS A 28 -4.27 -31.38 -13.74
N MET A 29 -3.40 -32.10 -14.47
CA MET A 29 -2.19 -31.53 -15.08
C MET A 29 -2.51 -30.32 -15.96
N ALA A 30 -3.46 -30.42 -16.88
CA ALA A 30 -3.84 -29.31 -17.75
C ALA A 30 -4.37 -28.12 -16.94
N THR A 31 -5.14 -28.38 -15.89
CA THR A 31 -5.69 -27.34 -15.01
C THR A 31 -4.60 -26.59 -14.26
N GLU A 32 -3.61 -27.28 -13.70
CA GLU A 32 -2.48 -26.64 -13.01
C GLU A 32 -1.60 -25.85 -13.97
N ILE A 33 -1.42 -26.34 -15.21
CA ILE A 33 -0.73 -25.59 -16.26
C ILE A 33 -1.50 -24.31 -16.59
N ARG A 34 -2.82 -24.37 -16.84
CA ARG A 34 -3.64 -23.17 -17.14
C ARG A 34 -3.55 -22.14 -16.03
N LYS A 35 -3.70 -22.56 -14.77
CA LYS A 35 -3.60 -21.68 -13.60
C LYS A 35 -2.25 -20.98 -13.58
N LYS A 36 -1.16 -21.72 -13.80
CA LYS A 36 0.20 -21.20 -13.67
C LYS A 36 0.66 -20.36 -14.86
N SER A 37 0.17 -20.66 -16.06
CA SER A 37 0.45 -19.90 -17.28
C SER A 37 -0.54 -18.77 -17.58
N ASP A 38 -1.61 -18.63 -16.78
CA ASP A 38 -2.72 -17.68 -17.01
C ASP A 38 -3.40 -17.86 -18.39
N LEU A 39 -3.49 -19.11 -18.86
CA LEU A 39 -4.09 -19.45 -20.16
C LEU A 39 -5.45 -20.15 -19.96
N ALA A 40 -6.43 -19.43 -19.41
CA ALA A 40 -7.71 -19.99 -18.99
C ALA A 40 -8.49 -20.68 -20.14
N ASP A 41 -8.42 -20.13 -21.35
CA ASP A 41 -9.18 -20.60 -22.52
C ASP A 41 -8.40 -21.58 -23.41
N ASP A 42 -7.11 -21.77 -23.18
CA ASP A 42 -6.30 -22.69 -23.98
C ASP A 42 -6.45 -24.13 -23.49
N ASP A 43 -6.37 -25.08 -24.43
CA ASP A 43 -6.50 -26.50 -24.12
C ASP A 43 -5.57 -27.38 -24.95
N GLY A 44 -5.40 -28.62 -24.50
CA GLY A 44 -4.67 -29.64 -25.22
C GLY A 44 -3.23 -29.24 -25.53
N VAL A 45 -2.79 -29.52 -26.75
CA VAL A 45 -1.40 -29.30 -27.20
C VAL A 45 -1.03 -27.82 -27.25
N ASP A 46 -1.97 -26.96 -27.62
CA ASP A 46 -1.73 -25.52 -27.75
C ASP A 46 -1.42 -24.89 -26.40
N LEU A 47 -2.15 -25.29 -25.35
CA LEU A 47 -1.85 -24.92 -23.96
C LEU A 47 -0.40 -25.26 -23.59
N ILE A 48 0.02 -26.51 -23.82
CA ILE A 48 1.37 -26.98 -23.45
C ILE A 48 2.46 -26.21 -24.23
N ASN A 49 2.27 -26.02 -25.54
CA ASN A 49 3.25 -25.34 -26.37
C ASN A 49 3.41 -23.86 -25.98
N LYS A 50 2.31 -23.17 -25.65
CA LYS A 50 2.36 -21.79 -25.19
C LYS A 50 2.98 -21.69 -23.79
N ALA A 51 2.54 -22.53 -22.85
CA ALA A 51 3.02 -22.51 -21.47
C ALA A 51 4.53 -22.74 -21.37
N PHE A 52 5.09 -23.70 -22.12
CA PHE A 52 6.51 -24.07 -22.08
C PHE A 52 7.28 -23.69 -23.36
N SER A 53 6.85 -22.63 -24.05
CA SER A 53 7.49 -22.14 -25.29
C SER A 53 9.00 -21.92 -25.12
N GLU A 54 9.79 -22.23 -26.16
CA GLU A 54 11.25 -22.02 -26.15
C GLU A 54 11.64 -20.54 -26.19
N LYS A 55 10.82 -19.70 -26.84
CA LYS A 55 11.12 -18.28 -27.02
C LYS A 55 10.60 -17.46 -25.85
N ASN A 56 9.30 -17.59 -25.57
CA ASN A 56 8.59 -16.85 -24.55
C ASN A 56 7.79 -17.85 -23.69
N PRO A 57 8.45 -18.65 -22.84
CA PRO A 57 7.72 -19.52 -21.92
C PRO A 57 6.85 -18.65 -21.00
N LEU A 58 5.76 -19.20 -20.49
CA LEU A 58 4.96 -18.60 -19.42
C LEU A 58 5.27 -19.28 -18.07
N ILE A 59 5.64 -20.56 -18.13
CA ILE A 59 6.11 -21.36 -17.01
C ILE A 59 7.60 -21.67 -17.22
N LYS A 60 8.45 -21.33 -16.25
CA LYS A 60 9.88 -21.68 -16.23
C LYS A 60 10.16 -22.68 -15.11
N ILE A 61 10.40 -23.94 -15.47
CA ILE A 61 10.77 -24.97 -14.46
C ILE A 61 12.18 -24.74 -13.91
N ASN A 62 12.99 -23.92 -14.57
CA ASN A 62 14.34 -23.55 -14.15
C ASN A 62 14.76 -22.21 -14.78
N LYS A 63 16.03 -21.80 -14.65
CA LYS A 63 16.52 -20.49 -15.12
C LYS A 63 16.68 -20.37 -16.65
N LEU A 64 16.59 -21.48 -17.39
CA LEU A 64 16.81 -21.55 -18.85
C LEU A 64 18.13 -20.91 -19.33
N SER A 65 19.14 -20.86 -18.44
CA SER A 65 20.41 -20.17 -18.70
C SER A 65 21.39 -21.10 -19.42
N THR A 66 21.33 -22.41 -19.14
CA THR A 66 22.20 -23.43 -19.71
C THR A 66 21.46 -24.31 -20.72
N THR A 67 22.22 -25.00 -21.59
CA THR A 67 21.65 -26.01 -22.52
C THR A 67 20.92 -27.11 -21.76
N THR A 68 21.46 -27.58 -20.64
CA THR A 68 20.82 -28.60 -19.80
C THR A 68 19.45 -28.13 -19.28
N GLU A 69 19.38 -26.91 -18.78
CA GLU A 69 18.14 -26.28 -18.31
C GLU A 69 17.08 -26.16 -19.42
N LYS A 70 17.51 -25.70 -20.62
CA LYS A 70 16.65 -25.61 -21.80
C LYS A 70 16.13 -26.98 -22.24
N ASN A 71 16.99 -28.01 -22.22
CA ASN A 71 16.60 -29.38 -22.55
C ASN A 71 15.60 -29.96 -21.54
N LYS A 72 15.76 -29.68 -20.25
CA LYS A 72 14.78 -30.09 -19.23
C LYS A 72 13.41 -29.47 -19.48
N GLN A 73 13.36 -28.16 -19.78
CA GLN A 73 12.13 -27.45 -20.12
C GLN A 73 11.44 -28.06 -21.35
N ALA A 74 12.20 -28.29 -22.43
CA ALA A 74 11.68 -28.96 -23.61
C ALA A 74 11.18 -30.38 -23.30
N GLY A 75 11.89 -31.12 -22.43
CA GLY A 75 11.47 -32.45 -21.97
C GLY A 75 10.11 -32.44 -21.26
N ILE A 76 9.89 -31.52 -20.31
CA ILE A 76 8.58 -31.39 -19.63
C ILE A 76 7.47 -31.00 -20.61
N ARG A 77 7.74 -30.08 -21.54
CA ARG A 77 6.81 -29.73 -22.62
C ARG A 77 6.42 -30.97 -23.43
N ASP A 78 7.41 -31.70 -23.93
CA ASP A 78 7.21 -32.79 -24.89
C ASP A 78 6.57 -34.02 -24.23
N LEU A 79 6.92 -34.32 -22.97
CA LEU A 79 6.26 -35.35 -22.17
C LEU A 79 4.78 -35.01 -21.94
N SER A 80 4.50 -33.79 -21.48
CA SER A 80 3.12 -33.34 -21.21
C SER A 80 2.27 -33.35 -22.49
N LYS A 81 2.86 -32.88 -23.59
CA LYS A 81 2.25 -32.91 -24.92
C LYS A 81 1.96 -34.35 -25.37
N GLY A 82 2.92 -35.26 -25.24
CA GLY A 82 2.75 -36.66 -25.60
C GLY A 82 1.64 -37.35 -24.80
N LEU A 83 1.52 -37.04 -23.50
CA LEU A 83 0.43 -37.56 -22.67
C LEU A 83 -0.95 -37.07 -23.16
N ILE A 84 -1.07 -35.79 -23.53
CA ILE A 84 -2.30 -35.24 -24.09
C ILE A 84 -2.63 -35.86 -25.44
N GLU A 85 -1.66 -35.91 -26.36
CA GLU A 85 -1.87 -36.42 -27.72
C GLU A 85 -2.20 -37.92 -27.74
N TYR A 86 -1.54 -38.72 -26.90
CA TYR A 86 -1.68 -40.18 -26.93
C TYR A 86 -2.84 -40.70 -26.07
N PHE A 87 -3.10 -40.09 -24.91
CA PHE A 87 -4.14 -40.57 -24.00
C PHE A 87 -5.39 -39.69 -24.09
N ARG A 88 -5.26 -38.38 -23.79
CA ARG A 88 -6.42 -37.48 -23.66
C ARG A 88 -7.20 -37.33 -24.97
N ASN A 89 -6.52 -37.08 -26.08
CA ASN A 89 -7.19 -36.83 -27.36
C ASN A 89 -7.96 -38.06 -27.87
N PRO A 90 -7.39 -39.29 -27.89
CA PRO A 90 -8.16 -40.48 -28.27
C PRO A 90 -9.35 -40.77 -27.37
N MET A 91 -9.24 -40.50 -26.06
CA MET A 91 -10.33 -40.61 -25.10
C MET A 91 -11.51 -39.67 -25.38
N SER A 92 -11.31 -38.58 -26.12
CA SER A 92 -12.37 -37.65 -26.55
C SER A 92 -13.06 -38.08 -27.85
N HIS A 93 -12.39 -38.89 -28.68
CA HIS A 93 -12.89 -39.28 -30.00
C HIS A 93 -13.39 -40.73 -30.07
N SER A 94 -12.97 -41.58 -29.14
CA SER A 94 -13.25 -43.02 -29.18
C SER A 94 -13.22 -43.65 -27.78
N LYS A 95 -13.90 -44.78 -27.62
CA LYS A 95 -13.89 -45.52 -26.35
C LYS A 95 -12.51 -46.16 -26.14
N GLN A 96 -11.86 -45.79 -25.05
CA GLN A 96 -10.57 -46.35 -24.64
C GLN A 96 -10.74 -47.19 -23.37
N THR A 97 -9.76 -48.05 -23.09
CA THR A 97 -9.71 -48.82 -21.85
C THR A 97 -8.27 -48.98 -21.41
N TYR A 98 -7.96 -48.50 -20.21
CA TYR A 98 -6.63 -48.61 -19.62
C TYR A 98 -6.65 -49.54 -18.41
N SER A 99 -5.58 -50.31 -18.25
CA SER A 99 -5.40 -51.18 -17.09
C SER A 99 -4.91 -50.39 -15.89
N LYS A 100 -5.10 -50.94 -14.67
CA LYS A 100 -4.52 -50.39 -13.44
C LYS A 100 -3.02 -50.08 -13.60
N ARG A 101 -2.27 -51.00 -14.22
CA ARG A 101 -0.82 -50.85 -14.40
C ARG A 101 -0.47 -49.61 -15.25
N ILE A 102 -1.25 -49.33 -16.29
CA ILE A 102 -1.05 -48.14 -17.13
C ILE A 102 -1.40 -46.88 -16.33
N ALA A 103 -2.53 -46.89 -15.62
CA ALA A 103 -2.94 -45.77 -14.79
C ALA A 103 -1.89 -45.45 -13.71
N ASP A 104 -1.46 -46.45 -12.93
CA ASP A 104 -0.42 -46.28 -11.91
C ASP A 104 0.88 -45.71 -12.50
N ALA A 105 1.32 -46.19 -13.67
CA ALA A 105 2.53 -45.68 -14.32
C ALA A 105 2.41 -44.20 -14.75
N ILE A 106 1.25 -43.81 -15.30
CA ILE A 106 0.97 -42.41 -15.66
C ILE A 106 0.90 -41.54 -14.40
N LEU A 107 0.28 -42.03 -13.32
CA LEU A 107 0.20 -41.31 -12.06
C LEU A 107 1.57 -41.03 -11.46
N VAL A 108 2.48 -42.01 -11.46
CA VAL A 108 3.86 -41.80 -10.99
C VAL A 108 4.58 -40.76 -11.85
N LEU A 109 4.48 -40.85 -13.19
CA LEU A 109 5.11 -39.87 -14.08
C LEU A 109 4.55 -38.45 -13.87
N LEU A 110 3.23 -38.34 -13.70
CA LEU A 110 2.59 -37.05 -13.45
C LEU A 110 2.98 -36.47 -12.09
N ASP A 111 2.97 -37.29 -11.03
CA ASP A 111 3.23 -36.83 -9.67
C ASP A 111 4.70 -36.46 -9.44
N ASP A 112 5.61 -37.39 -9.73
CA ASP A 112 7.01 -37.32 -9.34
C ASP A 112 7.88 -36.55 -10.34
N VAL A 113 7.40 -36.32 -11.56
CA VAL A 113 8.19 -35.66 -12.61
C VAL A 113 7.49 -34.40 -13.11
N ILE A 114 6.28 -34.51 -13.65
CA ILE A 114 5.66 -33.39 -14.37
C ILE A 114 5.10 -32.35 -13.39
N LEU A 115 4.23 -32.74 -12.48
CA LEU A 115 3.64 -31.84 -11.50
C LEU A 115 4.67 -31.36 -10.47
N ASP A 116 5.72 -32.14 -10.20
CA ASP A 116 6.82 -31.70 -9.33
C ASP A 116 7.52 -30.46 -9.90
N GLU A 117 8.00 -30.59 -11.14
CA GLU A 117 8.66 -29.48 -11.84
C GLU A 117 7.69 -28.32 -12.09
N ILE A 118 6.41 -28.59 -12.37
CA ILE A 118 5.41 -27.54 -12.58
C ILE A 118 5.08 -26.82 -11.28
N MET A 119 4.90 -27.50 -10.15
CA MET A 119 4.54 -26.84 -8.89
C MET A 119 5.69 -25.98 -8.35
N ASP A 120 6.94 -26.41 -8.53
CA ASP A 120 8.13 -25.67 -8.09
C ASP A 120 8.62 -24.61 -9.09
N SER A 121 8.09 -24.63 -10.32
CA SER A 121 8.45 -23.66 -11.36
C SER A 121 8.10 -22.21 -11.02
N ARG A 122 8.80 -21.25 -11.63
CA ARG A 122 8.37 -19.83 -11.59
C ARG A 122 7.41 -19.55 -12.74
N SER A 123 6.30 -18.88 -12.45
CA SER A 123 5.51 -18.22 -13.50
C SER A 123 6.14 -16.87 -13.78
N ILE A 124 6.54 -16.60 -15.02
CA ILE A 124 7.26 -15.37 -15.40
C ILE A 124 6.42 -14.11 -15.22
N ASN A 125 5.10 -14.28 -15.12
CA ASN A 125 4.11 -13.24 -14.92
C ASN A 125 3.34 -13.49 -13.62
N SER A 126 4.05 -13.98 -12.61
CA SER A 126 3.47 -14.19 -11.29
C SER A 126 3.34 -12.87 -10.56
N ILE A 127 2.24 -12.73 -9.81
CA ILE A 127 2.02 -11.58 -8.94
C ILE A 127 3.16 -11.48 -7.92
N GLU A 128 3.69 -12.63 -7.49
CA GLU A 128 4.81 -12.77 -6.58
C GLU A 128 6.11 -12.17 -7.13
N ASP A 129 6.43 -12.38 -8.41
CA ASP A 129 7.65 -11.81 -9.00
C ASP A 129 7.57 -10.28 -9.10
N TRP A 130 6.42 -9.71 -9.48
CA TRP A 130 6.24 -8.25 -9.47
C TRP A 130 6.27 -7.70 -8.05
N PHE A 131 5.67 -8.40 -7.09
CA PHE A 131 5.75 -8.02 -5.68
C PHE A 131 7.19 -8.00 -5.19
N LEU A 132 7.99 -9.02 -5.51
CA LEU A 132 9.41 -9.09 -5.14
C LEU A 132 10.22 -7.95 -5.77
N GLU A 133 9.96 -7.63 -7.05
CA GLU A 133 10.62 -6.50 -7.73
C GLU A 133 10.25 -5.16 -7.07
N ILE A 134 8.96 -4.91 -6.84
CA ILE A 134 8.47 -3.66 -6.23
C ILE A 134 8.98 -3.51 -4.79
N SER A 135 9.04 -4.61 -4.05
CA SER A 135 9.48 -4.63 -2.65
C SER A 135 10.99 -4.42 -2.49
N ASN A 136 11.77 -4.48 -3.58
CA ASN A 136 13.23 -4.32 -3.53
C ASN A 136 13.65 -2.93 -3.02
N ASP A 137 14.70 -2.87 -2.21
CA ASP A 137 15.30 -1.62 -1.69
C ASP A 137 15.77 -0.65 -2.77
N LEU A 138 16.22 -1.18 -3.91
CA LEU A 138 16.74 -0.41 -5.04
C LEU A 138 15.66 -0.10 -6.10
N PHE A 139 14.40 -0.40 -5.80
CA PHE A 139 13.29 -0.13 -6.72
C PHE A 139 13.20 1.38 -7.07
N PRO A 140 13.21 1.76 -8.35
CA PRO A 140 13.11 3.15 -8.76
C PRO A 140 11.71 3.73 -8.53
N ASN A 141 11.54 4.58 -7.51
CA ASN A 141 10.28 5.27 -7.26
C ASN A 141 10.13 6.54 -8.11
N THR A 142 10.03 6.38 -9.43
CA THR A 142 9.85 7.47 -10.40
C THR A 142 8.65 7.22 -11.29
N GLU A 143 7.97 8.29 -11.74
CA GLU A 143 6.80 8.18 -12.62
C GLU A 143 7.12 7.45 -13.92
N ARG A 144 8.25 7.77 -14.55
CA ARG A 144 8.69 7.11 -15.79
C ARG A 144 8.83 5.60 -15.63
N TYR A 145 9.41 5.14 -14.51
CA TYR A 145 9.59 3.71 -14.28
C TYR A 145 8.27 3.03 -13.93
N ALA A 146 7.46 3.65 -13.07
CA ALA A 146 6.13 3.16 -12.70
C ALA A 146 5.23 2.92 -13.93
N THR A 147 5.08 3.91 -14.82
CA THR A 147 4.27 3.79 -16.05
C THR A 147 4.78 2.66 -16.95
N ASN A 148 6.09 2.54 -17.14
CA ASN A 148 6.66 1.47 -17.96
C ASN A 148 6.48 0.09 -17.31
N LEU A 149 6.58 -0.02 -15.98
CA LEU A 149 6.37 -1.29 -15.30
C LEU A 149 4.90 -1.72 -15.38
N VAL A 150 3.96 -0.83 -15.07
CA VAL A 150 2.52 -1.15 -15.05
C VAL A 150 1.99 -1.57 -16.43
N THR A 151 2.53 -1.02 -17.52
CA THR A 151 2.18 -1.46 -18.88
C THR A 151 2.63 -2.89 -19.20
N THR A 152 3.61 -3.44 -18.48
CA THR A 152 4.02 -4.85 -18.62
C THR A 152 3.15 -5.81 -17.79
N ILE A 153 2.37 -5.29 -16.83
CA ILE A 153 1.51 -6.07 -15.94
C ILE A 153 0.14 -6.27 -16.60
N PRO A 154 -0.32 -7.52 -16.80
CA PRO A 154 -1.64 -7.83 -17.34
C PRO A 154 -2.77 -7.19 -16.53
N GLU A 155 -3.80 -6.69 -17.20
CA GLU A 155 -4.92 -5.95 -16.57
C GLU A 155 -5.59 -6.77 -15.46
N ASN A 156 -5.84 -8.06 -15.71
CA ASN A 156 -6.44 -9.00 -14.77
C ASN A 156 -5.59 -9.31 -13.53
N LYS A 157 -4.34 -8.85 -13.45
CA LYS A 157 -3.44 -9.06 -12.30
C LYS A 157 -3.18 -7.79 -11.49
N ARG A 158 -3.56 -6.61 -12.00
CA ARG A 158 -3.26 -5.33 -11.36
C ARG A 158 -3.96 -5.18 -10.02
N LEU A 159 -5.21 -5.64 -9.91
CA LEU A 159 -5.96 -5.62 -8.65
C LEU A 159 -5.28 -6.50 -7.60
N ASP A 160 -5.04 -7.77 -7.93
CA ASP A 160 -4.41 -8.72 -7.01
C ASP A 160 -3.03 -8.24 -6.54
N LEU A 161 -2.22 -7.67 -7.43
CA LEU A 161 -0.93 -7.09 -7.06
C LEU A 161 -1.08 -5.86 -6.16
N SER A 162 -2.06 -4.99 -6.44
CA SER A 162 -2.34 -3.81 -5.60
C SER A 162 -2.75 -4.23 -4.19
N VAL A 163 -3.63 -5.24 -4.09
CA VAL A 163 -4.06 -5.83 -2.82
C VAL A 163 -2.87 -6.47 -2.10
N LEU A 164 -2.02 -7.22 -2.80
CA LEU A 164 -0.85 -7.87 -2.19
C LEU A 164 0.16 -6.85 -1.64
N LEU A 165 0.39 -5.76 -2.38
CA LEU A 165 1.24 -4.65 -1.93
C LEU A 165 0.67 -3.99 -0.67
N TYR A 166 -0.64 -3.75 -0.62
CA TYR A 166 -1.32 -3.19 0.54
C TYR A 166 -1.28 -4.11 1.76
N GLN A 167 -1.54 -5.41 1.57
CA GLN A 167 -1.51 -6.42 2.64
C GLN A 167 -0.09 -6.60 3.22
N ASN A 168 0.95 -6.31 2.44
CA ASN A 168 2.34 -6.36 2.87
C ASN A 168 2.95 -4.97 3.06
N ARG A 169 2.13 -3.93 3.28
CA ARG A 169 2.56 -2.54 3.44
C ARG A 169 3.68 -2.34 4.45
N ASP A 170 3.65 -3.07 5.57
CA ASP A 170 4.65 -2.96 6.64
C ASP A 170 6.02 -3.52 6.25
N LYS A 171 6.08 -4.33 5.18
CA LYS A 171 7.34 -4.90 4.64
C LYS A 171 7.93 -4.05 3.53
N LEU A 172 7.22 -3.05 3.04
CA LEU A 172 7.70 -2.21 1.94
C LEU A 172 8.73 -1.21 2.46
N THR A 173 9.97 -1.36 2.00
CA THR A 173 11.06 -0.45 2.31
C THR A 173 11.01 0.78 1.41
N LYS A 174 11.07 1.99 1.99
CA LYS A 174 11.00 3.29 1.28
C LYS A 174 9.65 3.52 0.58
N SER A 175 9.43 4.74 0.10
CA SER A 175 8.19 5.08 -0.61
C SER A 175 8.05 4.31 -1.92
N LYS A 176 6.85 3.77 -2.15
CA LYS A 176 6.42 3.08 -3.40
C LYS A 176 5.22 3.76 -4.04
N ASP A 177 4.95 5.01 -3.65
CA ASP A 177 3.76 5.77 -4.06
C ASP A 177 3.59 5.85 -5.58
N LYS A 178 4.69 6.00 -6.34
CA LYS A 178 4.59 6.17 -7.80
C LYS A 178 4.04 4.94 -8.50
N VAL A 179 4.51 3.74 -8.14
CA VAL A 179 4.02 2.50 -8.75
C VAL A 179 2.64 2.12 -8.23
N ILE A 180 2.36 2.32 -6.95
CA ILE A 180 1.04 2.04 -6.37
C ILE A 180 0.00 2.95 -7.03
N ASN A 181 0.25 4.26 -7.12
CA ASN A 181 -0.68 5.19 -7.76
C ASN A 181 -0.90 4.86 -9.23
N GLU A 182 0.15 4.44 -9.95
CA GLU A 182 0.03 4.05 -11.36
C GLU A 182 -0.78 2.77 -11.55
N LEU A 183 -0.61 1.77 -10.68
CA LEU A 183 -1.45 0.57 -10.65
C LEU A 183 -2.92 0.94 -10.47
N LEU A 184 -3.22 1.76 -9.45
CA LEU A 184 -4.59 2.15 -9.11
C LEU A 184 -5.29 2.95 -10.22
N LYS A 185 -4.56 3.84 -10.91
CA LYS A 185 -5.09 4.58 -12.08
C LYS A 185 -5.46 3.68 -13.25
N ASN A 186 -4.86 2.49 -13.31
CA ASN A 186 -5.01 1.53 -14.39
C ASN A 186 -5.94 0.35 -14.03
N LEU A 187 -6.67 0.46 -12.90
CA LEU A 187 -7.76 -0.45 -12.52
C LEU A 187 -9.07 -0.03 -13.16
N LYS A 188 -9.96 -1.00 -13.41
CA LYS A 188 -11.35 -0.72 -13.77
C LYS A 188 -12.09 -0.09 -12.57
N PRO A 189 -13.17 0.69 -12.79
CA PRO A 189 -13.93 1.29 -11.69
C PRO A 189 -14.41 0.28 -10.64
N GLU A 190 -14.82 -0.92 -11.06
CA GLU A 190 -15.27 -1.99 -10.17
C GLU A 190 -14.11 -2.57 -9.35
N GLU A 191 -12.95 -2.78 -9.98
CA GLU A 191 -11.72 -3.28 -9.33
C GLU A 191 -11.17 -2.25 -8.34
N PHE A 192 -11.21 -0.95 -8.69
CA PHE A 192 -10.80 0.12 -7.79
C PHE A 192 -11.70 0.21 -6.56
N LYS A 193 -13.01 0.02 -6.74
CA LYS A 193 -13.96 -0.06 -5.62
C LYS A 193 -13.66 -1.26 -4.73
N GLU A 194 -13.42 -2.44 -5.31
CA GLU A 194 -13.03 -3.63 -4.55
C GLU A 194 -11.74 -3.41 -3.75
N TYR A 195 -10.73 -2.77 -4.34
CA TYR A 195 -9.51 -2.37 -3.63
C TYR A 195 -9.80 -1.45 -2.44
N CYS A 196 -10.69 -0.46 -2.60
CA CYS A 196 -11.11 0.41 -1.50
C CYS A 196 -11.77 -0.41 -0.37
N GLU A 197 -12.68 -1.33 -0.70
CA GLU A 197 -13.36 -2.20 0.27
C GLU A 197 -12.38 -3.09 1.06
N VAL A 198 -11.26 -3.49 0.47
CA VAL A 198 -10.18 -4.20 1.19
C VAL A 198 -9.59 -3.32 2.28
N ILE A 199 -9.26 -2.06 1.96
CA ILE A 199 -8.70 -1.11 2.94
C ILE A 199 -9.74 -0.81 4.04
N GLU A 200 -11.01 -0.64 3.67
CA GLU A 200 -12.09 -0.41 4.63
C GLU A 200 -12.19 -1.55 5.63
N LYS A 201 -12.11 -2.81 5.19
CA LYS A 201 -12.18 -3.96 6.10
C LYS A 201 -11.04 -3.96 7.12
N ASP A 202 -9.83 -3.64 6.70
CA ASP A 202 -8.64 -3.56 7.57
C ASP A 202 -8.78 -2.47 8.65
N LEU A 203 -9.58 -1.43 8.39
CA LEU A 203 -9.85 -0.38 9.37
C LEU A 203 -10.72 -0.88 10.54
N PHE A 204 -11.50 -1.96 10.39
CA PHE A 204 -12.38 -2.48 11.43
C PHE A 204 -11.81 -3.73 12.11
N GLY A 205 -12.06 -3.86 13.42
CA GLY A 205 -11.53 -4.95 14.23
C GLY A 205 -10.44 -4.48 15.18
N LYS A 206 -9.51 -5.38 15.50
CA LYS A 206 -8.40 -5.08 16.41
C LYS A 206 -7.26 -4.45 15.61
N ILE A 207 -7.20 -3.12 15.63
CA ILE A 207 -6.17 -2.31 14.97
C ILE A 207 -5.40 -1.48 16.01
N ASP A 208 -4.08 -1.40 15.86
CA ASP A 208 -3.22 -0.53 16.67
C ASP A 208 -2.81 0.76 15.93
N GLU A 209 -2.16 1.68 16.63
CA GLU A 209 -1.73 2.97 16.08
C GLU A 209 -0.76 2.83 14.90
N ASN A 210 0.20 1.89 14.98
CA ASN A 210 1.17 1.67 13.90
C ASN A 210 0.48 1.17 12.63
N GLN A 211 -0.51 0.30 12.78
CA GLN A 211 -1.33 -0.19 11.67
C GLN A 211 -2.20 0.92 11.05
N ILE A 212 -2.75 1.83 11.85
CA ILE A 212 -3.45 3.02 11.35
C ILE A 212 -2.49 3.90 10.54
N ILE A 213 -1.29 4.18 11.08
CA ILE A 213 -0.28 5.00 10.42
C ILE A 213 0.15 4.36 9.08
N SER A 214 0.41 3.05 9.05
CA SER A 214 0.81 2.37 7.83
C SER A 214 -0.31 2.36 6.78
N LEU A 215 -1.56 2.26 7.23
CA LEU A 215 -2.74 2.32 6.37
C LEU A 215 -2.96 3.72 5.79
N LEU A 216 -2.85 4.79 6.60
CA LEU A 216 -3.05 6.18 6.15
C LEU A 216 -2.12 6.56 4.99
N LYS A 217 -0.89 6.03 4.96
CA LYS A 217 0.07 6.24 3.86
C LYS A 217 -0.42 5.70 2.50
N PHE A 218 -1.37 4.78 2.50
CA PHE A 218 -1.95 4.19 1.29
C PHE A 218 -3.25 4.89 0.86
N ILE A 219 -3.84 5.72 1.70
CA ILE A 219 -5.08 6.42 1.37
C ILE A 219 -4.74 7.68 0.57
N THR A 220 -5.11 7.71 -0.70
CA THR A 220 -5.07 8.91 -1.55
C THR A 220 -6.42 9.62 -1.53
N GLU A 221 -6.51 10.83 -2.09
CA GLU A 221 -7.78 11.53 -2.27
C GLU A 221 -8.81 10.71 -3.07
N ALA A 222 -8.34 9.98 -4.10
CA ALA A 222 -9.18 9.11 -4.91
C ALA A 222 -9.74 7.92 -4.10
N ILE A 223 -8.93 7.36 -3.18
CA ILE A 223 -9.37 6.28 -2.29
C ILE A 223 -10.36 6.84 -1.25
N TRP A 224 -10.01 7.96 -0.60
CA TRP A 224 -10.86 8.61 0.39
C TRP A 224 -12.26 8.91 -0.15
N THR A 225 -12.36 9.46 -1.37
CA THR A 225 -13.64 9.78 -1.99
C THR A 225 -14.52 8.57 -2.26
N ASN A 226 -13.93 7.37 -2.40
CA ASN A 226 -14.64 6.11 -2.64
C ASN A 226 -14.95 5.32 -1.35
N PHE A 227 -14.46 5.77 -0.20
CA PHE A 227 -14.85 5.18 1.09
C PHE A 227 -16.32 5.44 1.43
N SER A 228 -16.91 4.51 2.16
CA SER A 228 -18.20 4.64 2.79
C SER A 228 -18.18 5.74 3.86
N GLU A 229 -19.36 6.34 4.10
CA GLU A 229 -19.52 7.39 5.11
C GLU A 229 -19.17 6.90 6.52
N LEU A 230 -19.40 5.62 6.82
CA LEU A 230 -19.02 5.03 8.10
C LEU A 230 -17.49 5.00 8.27
N THR A 231 -16.74 4.60 7.24
CA THR A 231 -15.29 4.57 7.26
C THR A 231 -14.70 5.97 7.41
N LYS A 232 -15.21 6.93 6.63
CA LYS A 232 -14.80 8.34 6.73
C LYS A 232 -15.02 8.87 8.13
N THR A 233 -16.24 8.75 8.66
CA THR A 233 -16.60 9.20 10.02
C THR A 233 -15.70 8.56 11.07
N LYS A 234 -15.46 7.25 10.98
CA LYS A 234 -14.56 6.56 11.92
C LYS A 234 -13.14 7.13 11.89
N LEU A 235 -12.56 7.33 10.71
CA LEU A 235 -11.20 7.88 10.58
C LEU A 235 -11.12 9.32 11.06
N GLU A 236 -12.08 10.15 10.64
CA GLU A 236 -12.22 11.53 11.05
C GLU A 236 -12.31 11.66 12.57
N ASP A 237 -13.18 10.89 13.22
CA ASP A 237 -13.37 10.95 14.67
C ASP A 237 -12.20 10.32 15.45
N LEU A 238 -11.57 9.26 14.92
CA LEU A 238 -10.35 8.70 15.50
C LEU A 238 -9.22 9.74 15.49
N ILE A 239 -9.04 10.45 14.38
CA ILE A 239 -8.02 11.50 14.25
C ILE A 239 -8.35 12.67 15.16
N LEU A 240 -9.63 13.06 15.27
CA LEU A 240 -10.09 14.08 16.21
C LEU A 240 -9.78 13.69 17.66
N GLU A 241 -10.10 12.47 18.08
CA GLU A 241 -9.81 11.96 19.42
C GLU A 241 -8.30 11.89 19.70
N ASN A 242 -7.50 11.39 18.76
CA ASN A 242 -6.03 11.36 18.89
C ASN A 242 -5.43 12.77 18.98
N THR A 243 -6.01 13.75 18.27
CA THR A 243 -5.58 15.16 18.35
C THR A 243 -5.82 15.74 19.74
N LYS A 244 -6.90 15.34 20.44
CA LYS A 244 -7.15 15.77 21.84
C LYS A 244 -6.09 15.26 22.80
N THR A 245 -5.49 14.11 22.51
CA THR A 245 -4.43 13.50 23.33
C THR A 245 -3.02 13.88 22.87
N LEU A 246 -2.89 14.81 21.91
CA LEU A 246 -1.60 15.31 21.42
C LEU A 246 -0.81 15.92 22.57
N GLU A 247 0.35 15.33 22.85
CA GLU A 247 1.34 15.78 23.84
C GLU A 247 2.69 15.13 23.52
N ILE A 248 3.68 15.95 23.14
CA ILE A 248 5.03 15.50 22.87
C ILE A 248 5.84 15.53 24.16
N VAL A 249 6.40 14.39 24.56
CA VAL A 249 7.29 14.25 25.71
C VAL A 249 8.73 14.16 25.21
N ASP A 250 9.57 15.09 25.64
CA ASP A 250 11.00 15.07 25.33
C ASP A 250 11.71 14.08 26.26
N TYR A 251 12.17 12.95 25.71
CA TYR A 251 13.07 12.05 26.39
C TYR A 251 14.48 12.33 25.86
N GLU A 252 15.32 13.00 26.65
CA GLU A 252 16.77 12.97 26.44
C GLU A 252 17.29 11.56 26.76
N ASP A 253 17.16 10.64 25.81
CA ASP A 253 17.88 9.37 25.90
C ASP A 253 19.34 9.66 25.54
N PHE A 254 20.21 9.75 26.56
CA PHE A 254 21.62 10.17 26.46
C PHE A 254 22.47 9.39 25.44
N ASN A 255 21.94 8.35 24.81
CA ASN A 255 22.63 7.51 23.83
C ASN A 255 22.17 7.68 22.38
N GLU A 256 20.95 8.15 22.11
CA GLU A 256 20.44 8.31 20.74
C GLU A 256 19.47 9.49 20.69
N GLY A 257 19.87 10.61 20.06
CA GLY A 257 19.10 11.86 20.01
C GLY A 257 17.82 11.79 19.17
N TYR A 258 16.92 10.85 19.45
CA TYR A 258 15.61 10.71 18.83
C TYR A 258 14.52 11.31 19.72
N ILE A 259 13.76 12.23 19.16
CA ILE A 259 12.52 12.73 19.77
C ILE A 259 11.48 11.61 19.70
N HIS A 260 11.04 11.12 20.86
CA HIS A 260 9.92 10.19 20.95
C HIS A 260 8.59 10.95 20.82
N TYR A 261 7.85 10.67 19.76
CA TYR A 261 6.51 11.21 19.57
C TYR A 261 5.51 10.29 20.30
N GLU A 262 5.13 10.63 21.52
CA GLU A 262 3.88 10.10 22.08
C GLU A 262 2.72 10.90 21.45
N ASN A 263 1.76 10.21 20.81
CA ASN A 263 0.52 10.76 20.24
C ASN A 263 0.67 12.01 19.34
N GLY A 264 0.70 11.81 18.02
CA GLY A 264 0.71 12.91 17.03
C GLY A 264 1.09 12.47 15.62
N THR A 265 1.67 11.27 15.50
CA THR A 265 2.09 10.68 14.24
C THR A 265 0.91 10.39 13.30
N ILE A 266 -0.26 10.01 13.84
CA ILE A 266 -1.46 9.75 13.02
C ILE A 266 -1.87 11.01 12.24
N LEU A 267 -1.98 12.15 12.90
CA LEU A 267 -2.41 13.40 12.26
C LEU A 267 -1.41 13.88 11.19
N VAL A 268 -0.10 13.72 11.40
CA VAL A 268 0.91 14.01 10.36
C VAL A 268 0.69 13.15 9.12
N ASN A 269 0.37 11.86 9.31
CA ASN A 269 0.22 10.90 8.22
C ASN A 269 -1.11 11.05 7.46
N CYS A 270 -2.03 11.93 7.88
CA CYS A 270 -3.26 12.21 7.14
C CYS A 270 -3.33 13.65 6.58
N LEU A 271 -2.26 14.45 6.69
CA LEU A 271 -2.24 15.85 6.23
C LEU A 271 -2.64 16.03 4.75
N HIS A 272 -2.28 15.07 3.90
CA HIS A 272 -2.59 15.10 2.46
C HIS A 272 -4.07 14.87 2.15
N ILE A 273 -4.85 14.30 3.07
CA ILE A 273 -6.30 14.10 2.94
C ILE A 273 -7.14 14.95 3.90
N LEU A 274 -6.51 15.65 4.84
CA LEU A 274 -7.21 16.45 5.87
C LEU A 274 -8.16 17.51 5.28
N ASN A 275 -7.88 18.03 4.10
CA ASN A 275 -8.78 18.99 3.41
C ASN A 275 -10.13 18.38 2.99
N LEU A 276 -10.22 17.05 2.95
CA LEU A 276 -11.44 16.33 2.57
C LEU A 276 -12.29 15.93 3.79
N PHE A 277 -11.84 16.25 5.01
CA PHE A 277 -12.52 15.83 6.23
C PHE A 277 -13.70 16.75 6.53
N SER A 278 -14.83 16.16 6.90
CA SER A 278 -16.02 16.93 7.29
C SER A 278 -15.81 17.63 8.65
N ASN A 279 -15.08 17.01 9.57
CA ASN A 279 -14.76 17.55 10.89
C ASN A 279 -13.43 18.35 10.95
N LYS A 280 -12.87 18.75 9.79
CA LYS A 280 -11.58 19.48 9.71
C LYS A 280 -11.50 20.68 10.65
N MET A 281 -12.59 21.47 10.74
CA MET A 281 -12.59 22.67 11.58
C MET A 281 -12.56 22.31 13.07
N ASP A 282 -13.18 21.21 13.49
CA ASP A 282 -13.12 20.74 14.87
C ASP A 282 -11.69 20.30 15.24
N ILE A 283 -10.96 19.67 14.31
CA ILE A 283 -9.54 19.32 14.49
C ILE A 283 -8.69 20.60 14.64
N ILE A 284 -8.90 21.59 13.77
CA ILE A 284 -8.18 22.88 13.83
C ILE A 284 -8.46 23.62 15.14
N ASP A 285 -9.70 23.59 15.62
CA ASP A 285 -10.10 24.21 16.89
C ASP A 285 -9.36 23.59 18.08
N ILE A 286 -9.25 22.25 18.12
CA ILE A 286 -8.47 21.56 19.15
C ILE A 286 -6.98 21.93 19.05
N LEU A 287 -6.43 22.06 17.84
CA LEU A 287 -5.03 22.47 17.67
C LEU A 287 -4.79 23.89 18.19
N PHE A 288 -5.73 24.82 18.03
CA PHE A 288 -5.63 26.16 18.63
C PHE A 288 -5.63 26.10 20.16
N GLU A 289 -6.56 25.35 20.74
CA GLU A 289 -6.64 25.17 22.20
C GLU A 289 -5.35 24.56 22.75
N LYS A 290 -4.87 23.49 22.11
CA LYS A 290 -3.61 22.81 22.46
C LYS A 290 -2.40 23.70 22.34
N TYR A 291 -2.30 24.52 21.29
CA TYR A 291 -1.13 25.37 21.10
C TYR A 291 -0.91 26.36 22.24
N ILE A 292 -2.01 26.88 22.81
CA ILE A 292 -1.98 27.85 23.91
C ILE A 292 -1.59 27.16 25.23
N ASP A 293 -2.10 25.96 25.47
CA ASP A 293 -1.94 25.20 26.72
C ASP A 293 -1.20 23.87 26.49
N CYS A 294 0.06 23.96 26.03
CA CYS A 294 0.93 22.79 25.89
C CYS A 294 2.37 23.08 26.31
N ASN A 295 3.17 22.00 26.42
CA ASN A 295 4.61 22.09 26.62
C ASN A 295 5.33 22.60 25.35
N GLU A 296 6.56 23.08 25.52
CA GLU A 296 7.36 23.63 24.40
C GLU A 296 7.60 22.64 23.25
N PRO A 297 7.93 21.35 23.49
CA PRO A 297 8.05 20.36 22.41
C PRO A 297 6.78 20.19 21.57
N THR A 298 5.61 20.15 22.22
CA THR A 298 4.31 20.05 21.55
C THR A 298 4.05 21.31 20.72
N GLN A 299 4.37 22.48 21.28
CA GLN A 299 4.22 23.73 20.54
C GLN A 299 5.08 23.74 19.28
N ILE A 300 6.36 23.36 19.37
CA ILE A 300 7.28 23.25 18.22
C ILE A 300 6.71 22.28 17.18
N PHE A 301 6.24 21.11 17.62
CA PHE A 301 5.66 20.11 16.72
C PHE A 301 4.42 20.63 15.97
N ILE A 302 3.51 21.32 16.67
CA ILE A 302 2.33 21.94 16.03
C ILE A 302 2.77 23.06 15.08
N THR A 303 3.75 23.87 15.46
CA THR A 303 4.31 24.91 14.58
C THR A 303 4.92 24.30 13.31
N ASP A 304 5.62 23.18 13.41
CA ASP A 304 6.29 22.51 12.28
C ASP A 304 5.31 21.85 11.31
N ASN A 305 4.25 21.23 11.83
CA ASN A 305 3.38 20.39 11.01
C ASN A 305 2.03 21.04 10.65
N TYR A 306 1.49 21.91 11.50
CA TYR A 306 0.08 22.34 11.41
C TYR A 306 -0.17 23.84 11.32
N ILE A 307 0.82 24.69 11.58
CA ILE A 307 0.57 26.15 11.63
C ILE A 307 0.01 26.73 10.32
N ASN A 308 0.41 26.17 9.16
CA ASN A 308 -0.08 26.60 7.85
C ASN A 308 -1.55 26.24 7.63
N ILE A 309 -2.03 25.12 8.18
CA ILE A 309 -3.44 24.73 8.08
C ILE A 309 -4.31 25.48 9.09
N MET A 310 -3.72 25.97 10.19
CA MET A 310 -4.39 26.79 11.20
C MET A 310 -4.53 28.25 10.74
N ILE A 311 -3.47 28.84 10.17
CA ILE A 311 -3.45 30.24 9.74
C ILE A 311 -3.51 30.30 8.21
N ASN A 312 -4.71 30.49 7.66
CA ASN A 312 -4.93 30.73 6.23
C ASN A 312 -6.24 31.50 5.99
N ASP A 313 -6.46 31.92 4.75
CA ASP A 313 -7.61 32.75 4.37
C ASP A 313 -8.97 32.08 4.55
N ASN A 314 -9.01 30.74 4.64
CA ASN A 314 -10.25 29.97 4.78
C ASN A 314 -10.55 29.54 6.22
N VAL A 315 -9.71 29.92 7.20
CA VAL A 315 -9.89 29.57 8.60
C VAL A 315 -10.21 30.84 9.40
N ASP A 316 -11.30 30.79 10.15
CA ASP A 316 -11.68 31.89 11.03
C ASP A 316 -10.67 32.09 12.16
N ILE A 317 -10.46 33.35 12.52
CA ILE A 317 -9.54 33.72 13.61
C ILE A 317 -10.05 33.20 14.96
N LYS A 318 -9.14 32.68 15.78
CA LYS A 318 -9.38 32.45 17.20
C LYS A 318 -8.73 33.59 17.99
N GLU A 319 -9.56 34.47 18.57
CA GLU A 319 -9.04 35.64 19.30
C GLU A 319 -8.14 35.23 20.48
N SER A 320 -8.44 34.12 21.17
CA SER A 320 -7.55 33.58 22.22
C SER A 320 -6.14 33.27 21.73
N PHE A 321 -6.01 32.78 20.49
CA PHE A 321 -4.72 32.48 19.87
C PHE A 321 -4.02 33.75 19.36
N VAL A 322 -4.79 34.70 18.83
CA VAL A 322 -4.27 36.03 18.44
C VAL A 322 -3.71 36.76 19.66
N ASP A 323 -4.45 36.77 20.77
CA ASP A 323 -4.03 37.36 22.03
C ASP A 323 -2.76 36.70 22.56
N TYR A 324 -2.70 35.35 22.51
CA TYR A 324 -1.50 34.60 22.84
C TYR A 324 -0.27 35.04 22.00
N ILE A 325 -0.42 35.15 20.68
CA ILE A 325 0.67 35.63 19.80
C ILE A 325 1.10 37.04 20.21
N ILE A 326 0.16 37.97 20.34
CA ILE A 326 0.44 39.37 20.66
C ILE A 326 1.12 39.49 22.02
N GLU A 327 0.68 38.74 23.03
CA GLU A 327 1.30 38.71 24.34
C GLU A 327 2.75 38.23 24.26
N ARG A 328 3.00 37.13 23.53
CA ARG A 328 4.35 36.57 23.35
C ARG A 328 5.28 37.50 22.57
N LEU A 329 4.76 38.32 21.66
CA LEU A 329 5.53 39.34 20.93
C LEU A 329 6.01 40.50 21.82
N LYS A 330 5.40 40.73 23.00
CA LYS A 330 5.83 41.78 23.93
C LYS A 330 7.14 41.45 24.65
N TYR A 331 7.54 40.18 24.66
CA TYR A 331 8.78 39.74 25.31
C TYR A 331 9.99 40.00 24.40
N ARG A 332 11.15 40.32 24.99
CA ARG A 332 12.37 40.70 24.25
C ARG A 332 12.91 39.59 23.33
N ASN A 333 12.70 38.32 23.70
CA ASN A 333 13.18 37.19 22.93
C ASN A 333 12.13 36.79 21.89
N LYS A 334 12.56 36.71 20.62
CA LYS A 334 11.71 36.20 19.54
C LYS A 334 11.40 34.72 19.80
N PRO A 335 10.11 34.34 19.89
CA PRO A 335 9.72 32.93 19.99
C PRO A 335 10.18 32.12 18.77
N TYR A 336 10.39 30.81 18.93
CA TYR A 336 10.78 29.91 17.83
C TYR A 336 9.87 30.05 16.59
N TRP A 337 8.57 30.16 16.81
CA TRP A 337 7.57 30.28 15.75
C TRP A 337 7.54 31.64 15.04
N TYR A 338 8.24 32.67 15.54
CA TYR A 338 8.11 34.06 15.09
C TYR A 338 8.27 34.21 13.57
N ASP A 339 9.39 33.73 13.03
CA ASP A 339 9.69 33.92 11.61
C ASP A 339 8.74 33.12 10.71
N ARG A 340 8.25 31.96 11.18
CA ARG A 340 7.31 31.15 10.41
C ARG A 340 5.94 31.82 10.35
N ILE A 341 5.37 32.23 11.49
CA ILE A 341 4.08 32.93 11.51
C ILE A 341 4.16 34.25 10.75
N ARG A 342 5.24 35.03 10.93
CA ARG A 342 5.45 36.27 10.17
C ARG A 342 5.40 36.04 8.65
N LYS A 343 6.09 35.02 8.15
CA LYS A 343 6.07 34.66 6.72
C LYS A 343 4.69 34.25 6.23
N ILE A 344 3.93 33.49 7.04
CA ILE A 344 2.56 33.11 6.71
C ILE A 344 1.71 34.36 6.55
N ILE A 345 1.69 35.23 7.57
CA ILE A 345 0.89 36.46 7.56
C ILE A 345 1.26 37.36 6.37
N GLN A 346 2.54 37.47 6.01
CA GLN A 346 2.99 38.25 4.84
C GLN A 346 2.46 37.70 3.51
N ASN A 347 2.16 36.41 3.43
CA ASN A 347 1.67 35.75 2.22
C ASN A 347 0.13 35.68 2.16
N LEU A 348 -0.58 36.05 3.22
CA LEU A 348 -2.04 36.10 3.22
C LEU A 348 -2.58 37.26 2.39
N THR A 349 -3.84 37.16 1.96
CA THR A 349 -4.50 38.29 1.31
C THR A 349 -4.73 39.44 2.30
N LYS A 350 -4.74 40.68 1.81
CA LYS A 350 -4.85 41.87 2.69
C LYS A 350 -6.21 41.99 3.39
N ASP A 351 -7.23 41.39 2.81
CA ASP A 351 -8.59 41.29 3.33
C ASP A 351 -8.79 40.10 4.28
N SER A 352 -7.78 39.24 4.43
CA SER A 352 -7.76 38.15 5.40
C SER A 352 -7.91 38.67 6.82
N LYS A 353 -8.79 38.03 7.61
CA LYS A 353 -8.97 38.36 9.03
C LYS A 353 -7.66 38.24 9.81
N TRP A 354 -6.86 37.22 9.52
CA TRP A 354 -5.54 37.01 10.10
C TRP A 354 -4.57 38.15 9.76
N TYR A 355 -4.50 38.57 8.49
CA TYR A 355 -3.67 39.70 8.07
C TYR A 355 -4.07 40.99 8.80
N MET A 356 -5.36 41.32 8.79
CA MET A 356 -5.85 42.54 9.43
C MET A 356 -5.53 42.60 10.93
N ARG A 357 -5.60 41.46 11.63
CA ARG A 357 -5.36 41.41 13.08
C ARG A 357 -3.88 41.35 13.46
N LEU A 358 -3.05 40.64 12.70
CA LEU A 358 -1.67 40.36 13.12
C LEU A 358 -0.60 41.16 12.35
N HIS A 359 -0.86 41.69 11.14
CA HIS A 359 0.20 42.30 10.35
C HIS A 359 0.89 43.47 11.06
N THR A 360 0.13 44.33 11.77
CA THR A 360 0.69 45.43 12.56
C THR A 360 1.56 44.93 13.70
N ALA A 361 1.09 43.91 14.44
CA ALA A 361 1.83 43.33 15.55
C ALA A 361 3.20 42.76 15.13
N PHE A 362 3.31 42.23 13.89
CA PHE A 362 4.57 41.75 13.32
C PHE A 362 5.40 42.83 12.60
N ASN A 363 4.86 44.03 12.38
CA ASN A 363 5.53 45.17 11.72
C ASN A 363 6.01 46.24 12.69
N VAL A 364 5.61 46.20 13.97
CA VAL A 364 6.24 47.02 15.01
C VAL A 364 7.65 46.47 15.22
N ASP A 365 8.66 47.21 14.76
CA ASP A 365 10.05 46.95 15.17
C ASP A 365 10.08 46.98 16.70
N ILE A 366 10.62 45.91 17.31
CA ILE A 366 10.72 45.74 18.77
C ILE A 366 11.49 46.92 19.42
N GLU A 367 12.19 47.74 18.62
CA GLU A 367 12.89 48.95 19.05
C GLU A 367 11.97 50.16 19.33
N GLU A 368 10.71 50.19 18.89
CA GLU A 368 9.79 51.33 19.06
C GLU A 368 8.74 51.16 20.20
N MET A 369 8.87 50.15 21.06
CA MET A 369 7.98 50.05 22.23
C MET A 369 8.36 51.10 23.30
N PRO A 370 7.44 51.99 23.72
CA PRO A 370 7.74 53.05 24.66
C PRO A 370 7.76 52.49 26.09
N PHE A 371 8.90 51.95 26.51
CA PHE A 371 9.18 51.70 27.92
C PHE A 371 10.46 52.45 28.31
N LYS A 372 10.29 53.74 28.60
CA LYS A 372 11.16 54.41 29.56
C LYS A 372 10.83 53.79 30.92
N ILE A 373 11.62 52.81 31.35
CA ILE A 373 11.84 52.64 32.77
C ILE A 373 12.70 53.85 33.14
N GLU A 374 12.09 54.88 33.76
CA GLU A 374 12.88 55.87 34.47
C GLU A 374 13.63 55.12 35.57
N ALA A 375 14.94 55.38 35.67
CA ALA A 375 15.88 54.63 36.50
C ALA A 375 15.60 54.73 38.02
N ASP A 376 14.47 55.31 38.43
CA ASP A 376 14.12 55.62 39.81
C ASP A 376 13.08 54.66 40.43
N ASP A 377 12.50 53.72 39.67
CA ASP A 377 11.46 52.79 40.16
C ASP A 377 11.92 51.31 40.30
N LEU A 378 13.22 51.09 40.55
CA LEU A 378 13.70 49.77 41.01
C LEU A 378 13.75 49.77 42.55
N PRO A 379 12.85 49.07 43.26
CA PRO A 379 13.08 48.77 44.67
C PRO A 379 14.26 47.78 44.77
N PHE A 380 15.21 48.13 45.64
CA PHE A 380 16.39 47.36 46.02
C PHE A 380 16.12 45.89 46.35
#